data_AF-A0A9D6E5M9-F1
#
_entry.id   AF-A0A9D6E5M9-F1
#
_cell.length_a   1.000
_cell.length_b   1.000
_cell.length_c   1.000
_cell.angle_alpha   90.00
_cell.angle_beta   90.00
_cell.angle_gamma   90.00
#
_symmetry.space_group_name_H-M   'P 1'
#
loop_
_entity.id
_entity.type
_entity.pdbx_description
1 polymer ?
#
loop_
_entity_poly.entity_id
_entity_poly.type
_entity_poly.pdbx_seq_one_letter_code
_entity_poly.pdbx_strand_id
1 'polypeptide(L)'
;MNGSRTLSALTVLGLVPSLTPALRAQTSVIDTIVVITHDVFDAAEARRNTAFAIANAIRFKTRPQIVRRELLFRAGQPYDSARVAETARNLRRLGLFRDVTIDTTRRDGRLAAVVETRDGWTTELQLNGRSTGGEFTWSVGLEERNFLGVAAAVGTQYRHDADRTAWTLLTRWNRVLASRLLVAGSYDDRSDGRLGGWAVGFPFRAFGDRSALEWTGEAGRHRVLQFRDGDSVNAVQRRALRLRMSGALAPYTAGDGYVRTGLVAQMKREAYVRSADTLLPVPDSVSGTVGLQLDWRRARFEVVTHYNGFAREEDIDLSTRIRLAAWAAPAGFGYQRSGVGPELEAQTGTALGRTFVRLELQANGLFTTDGVDSARVWSGLTVASRIAPRHATVLHVEAGVRRGLPPGAEFDLGHGLGPRAFDSHAFTGTRSVWGTLEHRWFAVDEVLHLLGIGVAGFFDFGGAWYADQPARAGGDVGIGLRLGATRATGANVGRFDLAYRFGDEWSIADGGSGHRWVLSFGRSYSF
;
A
#
# COMPACT_ATOMS: atom_id res chain seq x y z
N MET A 1 -77.40 -4.86 3.29
CA MET A 1 -76.72 -4.83 1.98
C MET A 1 -75.81 -3.61 1.98
N ASN A 2 -74.53 -3.85 1.68
CA ASN A 2 -73.39 -3.02 2.10
C ASN A 2 -73.37 -1.60 1.53
N GLY A 3 -73.12 -0.64 2.42
CA GLY A 3 -72.97 0.78 2.12
C GLY A 3 -71.63 1.11 1.45
N SER A 4 -71.71 1.99 0.46
CA SER A 4 -70.61 2.58 -0.30
C SER A 4 -69.75 3.49 0.57
N ARG A 5 -68.43 3.29 0.54
CA ARG A 5 -67.45 4.23 1.11
C ARG A 5 -66.90 5.14 0.01
N THR A 6 -66.99 6.45 0.26
CA THR A 6 -66.38 7.54 -0.49
C THR A 6 -65.04 7.98 0.14
N LEU A 7 -64.09 8.36 -0.74
CA LEU A 7 -62.94 9.26 -0.55
C LEU A 7 -61.76 8.70 0.30
N SER A 8 -60.48 8.90 -0.01
CA SER A 8 -59.82 10.14 -0.43
C SER A 8 -58.52 9.88 -1.21
N ALA A 9 -58.27 10.64 -2.27
CA ALA A 9 -56.96 10.75 -2.92
C ALA A 9 -56.11 11.79 -2.18
N LEU A 10 -54.91 11.40 -1.74
CA LEU A 10 -53.96 12.28 -1.07
C LEU A 10 -53.10 12.98 -2.13
N THR A 11 -53.28 14.28 -2.29
CA THR A 11 -52.44 15.15 -3.13
C THR A 11 -51.14 15.46 -2.40
N VAL A 12 -50.00 14.98 -2.90
CA VAL A 12 -48.67 15.37 -2.42
C VAL A 12 -48.29 16.70 -3.08
N LEU A 13 -48.31 17.78 -2.30
CA LEU A 13 -47.81 19.10 -2.71
C LEU A 13 -46.28 19.05 -2.81
N GLY A 14 -45.73 19.26 -4.01
CA GLY A 14 -44.29 19.34 -4.23
C GLY A 14 -43.69 20.60 -3.61
N LEU A 15 -42.78 20.44 -2.65
CA LEU A 15 -41.83 21.48 -2.27
C LEU A 15 -40.68 21.48 -3.29
N VAL A 16 -40.68 22.45 -4.19
CA VAL A 16 -39.52 22.77 -5.03
C VAL A 16 -38.59 23.65 -4.18
N PRO A 17 -37.34 23.25 -3.89
CA PRO A 17 -36.38 24.18 -3.31
C PRO A 17 -36.04 25.24 -4.35
N SER A 18 -36.35 26.49 -4.03
CA SER A 18 -35.90 27.67 -4.76
C SER A 18 -34.36 27.67 -4.81
N LEU A 19 -33.82 27.39 -6.01
CA LEU A 19 -32.41 27.59 -6.32
C LEU A 19 -32.11 29.09 -6.25
N THR A 20 -31.53 29.53 -5.15
CA THR A 20 -30.77 30.77 -5.13
C THR A 20 -29.65 30.63 -6.17
N PRO A 21 -29.52 31.55 -7.14
CA PRO A 21 -28.37 31.53 -8.03
C PRO A 21 -27.14 31.78 -7.17
N ALA A 22 -26.28 30.77 -7.04
CA ALA A 22 -24.95 30.96 -6.51
C ALA A 22 -24.30 32.11 -7.27
N LEU A 23 -23.86 33.16 -6.57
CA LEU A 23 -22.98 34.16 -7.13
C LEU A 23 -21.87 33.41 -7.87
N ARG A 24 -21.79 33.61 -9.20
CA ARG A 24 -20.66 33.12 -10.00
C ARG A 24 -19.41 33.76 -9.41
N ALA A 25 -18.73 33.04 -8.52
CA ALA A 25 -17.36 33.34 -8.16
C ALA A 25 -16.60 33.45 -9.48
N GLN A 26 -16.08 34.63 -9.77
CA GLN A 26 -15.33 34.89 -10.98
C GLN A 26 -14.14 33.93 -10.98
N THR A 27 -14.24 32.84 -11.75
CA THR A 27 -13.24 31.79 -11.75
C THR A 27 -11.97 32.37 -12.34
N SER A 28 -11.01 32.68 -11.47
CA SER A 28 -9.77 33.31 -11.88
C SER A 28 -9.03 32.36 -12.82
N VAL A 29 -8.72 32.82 -14.03
CA VAL A 29 -7.99 32.04 -15.03
C VAL A 29 -6.50 32.10 -14.71
N ILE A 30 -5.84 30.94 -14.72
CA ILE A 30 -4.39 30.85 -14.54
C ILE A 30 -3.73 31.43 -15.79
N ASP A 31 -3.03 32.54 -15.68
CA ASP A 31 -2.31 33.16 -16.78
C ASP A 31 -0.95 32.49 -17.01
N THR A 32 -0.18 32.32 -15.94
CA THR A 32 1.20 31.80 -16.00
C THR A 32 1.44 30.73 -14.93
N ILE A 33 2.27 29.74 -15.24
CA ILE A 33 2.74 28.73 -14.28
C ILE A 33 4.25 28.88 -14.12
N VAL A 34 4.69 29.14 -12.89
CA VAL A 34 6.11 29.25 -12.53
C VAL A 34 6.49 27.99 -11.76
N VAL A 35 7.53 27.30 -12.21
CA VAL A 35 8.06 26.11 -11.53
C VAL A 35 9.44 26.44 -10.98
N ILE A 36 9.58 26.34 -9.65
CA ILE A 36 10.80 26.60 -8.91
C ILE A 36 11.23 25.29 -8.25
N THR A 37 12.45 24.84 -8.56
CA THR A 37 13.03 23.61 -8.02
C THR A 37 14.24 23.94 -7.17
N HIS A 38 14.20 23.60 -5.89
CA HIS A 38 15.31 23.76 -4.96
C HIS A 38 16.09 22.46 -4.77
N ASP A 39 17.33 22.61 -4.32
CA ASP A 39 18.25 21.51 -4.03
C ASP A 39 17.95 20.85 -2.66
N VAL A 40 18.61 19.72 -2.39
CA VAL A 40 18.47 19.00 -1.10
C VAL A 40 19.00 19.85 0.05
N PHE A 41 20.18 20.43 -0.13
CA PHE A 41 20.77 21.45 0.74
C PHE A 41 20.84 22.77 -0.03
N ASP A 42 20.40 23.85 0.62
CA ASP A 42 20.43 25.17 0.00
C ASP A 42 21.88 25.64 -0.19
N ALA A 43 22.12 26.54 -1.15
CA ALA A 43 23.49 26.98 -1.48
C ALA A 43 24.25 27.57 -0.29
N ALA A 44 23.54 28.19 0.66
CA ALA A 44 24.12 28.70 1.90
C ALA A 44 24.56 27.58 2.86
N GLU A 45 23.80 26.48 2.94
CA GLU A 45 24.13 25.31 3.76
C GLU A 45 25.31 24.53 3.14
N ALA A 46 25.28 24.30 1.82
CA ALA A 46 26.31 23.55 1.11
C ALA A 46 27.69 24.25 1.15
N ARG A 47 27.73 25.58 1.19
CA ARG A 47 28.98 26.35 1.35
C ARG A 47 29.59 26.21 2.74
N ARG A 48 28.78 25.93 3.76
CA ARG A 48 29.22 25.81 5.17
C ARG A 48 29.64 24.38 5.53
N ASN A 49 29.26 23.38 4.74
CA ASN A 49 29.56 21.98 5.01
C ASN A 49 29.87 21.21 3.71
N THR A 50 31.12 20.76 3.57
CA THR A 50 31.61 20.02 2.39
C THR A 50 30.88 18.70 2.17
N ALA A 51 30.40 18.03 3.22
CA ALA A 51 29.59 16.83 3.09
C ALA A 51 28.25 17.11 2.39
N PHE A 52 27.63 18.26 2.65
CA PHE A 52 26.39 18.69 1.99
C PHE A 52 26.63 19.07 0.52
N ALA A 53 27.79 19.66 0.21
CA ALA A 53 28.20 19.91 -1.16
C ALA A 53 28.44 18.61 -1.95
N ILE A 54 29.10 17.62 -1.35
CA ILE A 54 29.31 16.29 -1.95
C ILE A 54 27.97 15.58 -2.16
N ALA A 55 27.10 15.59 -1.16
CA ALA A 55 25.75 15.05 -1.28
C ALA A 55 25.02 15.70 -2.47
N ASN A 56 25.02 17.03 -2.54
CA ASN A 56 24.45 17.74 -3.68
C ASN A 56 25.12 17.37 -5.02
N ALA A 57 26.41 17.03 -5.07
CA ALA A 57 27.11 16.70 -6.30
C ALA A 57 26.85 15.28 -6.82
N ILE A 58 26.65 14.31 -5.93
CA ILE A 58 26.46 12.89 -6.31
C ILE A 58 24.99 12.54 -6.64
N ARG A 59 24.04 13.42 -6.33
CA ARG A 59 22.62 13.19 -6.60
C ARG A 59 22.28 13.30 -8.08
N PHE A 60 21.22 12.61 -8.50
CA PHE A 60 20.56 12.93 -9.77
C PHE A 60 19.61 14.11 -9.59
N LYS A 61 19.93 15.26 -10.21
CA LYS A 61 19.07 16.44 -10.18
C LYS A 61 17.77 16.19 -10.92
N THR A 62 16.64 16.46 -10.27
CA THR A 62 15.32 16.36 -10.90
C THR A 62 15.19 17.37 -12.04
N ARG A 63 14.83 16.90 -13.24
CA ARG A 63 14.61 17.82 -14.37
C ARG A 63 13.31 18.61 -14.15
N PRO A 64 13.24 19.92 -14.41
CA PRO A 64 12.00 20.70 -14.25
C PRO A 64 10.80 20.17 -15.05
N GLN A 65 11.07 19.45 -16.14
CA GLN A 65 10.04 18.78 -16.94
C GLN A 65 9.30 17.68 -16.16
N ILE A 66 9.94 17.07 -15.14
CA ILE A 66 9.34 16.07 -14.25
C ILE A 66 8.22 16.69 -13.42
N VAL A 67 8.43 17.91 -12.91
CA VAL A 67 7.40 18.64 -12.17
C VAL A 67 6.29 19.08 -13.11
N ARG A 68 6.65 19.71 -14.24
CA ARG A 68 5.67 20.24 -15.22
C ARG A 68 4.72 19.19 -15.75
N ARG A 69 5.23 17.98 -16.02
CA ARG A 69 4.41 16.93 -16.61
C ARG A 69 3.34 16.43 -15.63
N GLU A 70 3.58 16.46 -14.32
CA GLU A 70 2.61 16.00 -13.31
C GLU A 70 1.51 17.03 -12.99
N LEU A 71 1.60 18.25 -13.51
CA LEU A 71 0.56 19.27 -13.32
C LEU A 71 -0.75 18.87 -14.02
N LEU A 72 -1.86 18.90 -13.27
CA LEU A 72 -3.21 18.57 -13.76
C LEU A 72 -3.99 19.79 -14.30
N PHE A 73 -3.32 20.94 -14.35
CA PHE A 73 -3.83 22.22 -14.81
C PHE A 73 -2.81 22.88 -15.76
N ARG A 74 -3.28 23.84 -16.57
CA ARG A 74 -2.49 24.55 -17.57
C ARG A 74 -2.83 26.05 -17.55
N ALA A 75 -1.91 26.87 -18.04
CA ALA A 75 -2.20 28.26 -18.36
C ALA A 75 -3.41 28.36 -19.32
N GLY A 76 -4.26 29.37 -19.11
CA GLY A 76 -5.53 29.57 -19.80
C GLY A 76 -6.72 28.81 -19.18
N GLN A 77 -6.52 27.95 -18.18
CA GLN A 77 -7.62 27.23 -17.53
C GLN A 77 -8.13 27.97 -16.27
N PRO A 78 -9.42 27.83 -15.94
CA PRO A 78 -9.95 28.26 -14.64
C PRO A 78 -9.18 27.59 -13.49
N TYR A 79 -8.90 28.36 -12.44
CA TYR A 79 -8.33 27.80 -11.21
C TYR A 79 -9.29 26.80 -10.57
N ASP A 80 -8.77 25.61 -10.30
CA ASP A 80 -9.49 24.49 -9.69
C ASP A 80 -8.66 23.97 -8.52
N SER A 81 -9.11 24.25 -7.30
CA SER A 81 -8.42 23.86 -6.07
C SER A 81 -8.31 22.34 -5.91
N ALA A 82 -9.28 21.57 -6.44
CA ALA A 82 -9.25 20.12 -6.36
C ALA A 82 -8.11 19.54 -7.23
N ARG A 83 -7.93 20.08 -8.43
CA ARG A 83 -6.80 19.72 -9.32
C ARG A 83 -5.45 20.14 -8.77
N VAL A 84 -5.37 21.30 -8.11
CA VAL A 84 -4.14 21.77 -7.45
C VAL A 84 -3.78 20.83 -6.29
N ALA A 85 -4.74 20.51 -5.41
CA ALA A 85 -4.51 19.58 -4.32
C ALA A 85 -4.14 18.18 -4.82
N GLU A 86 -4.78 17.69 -5.89
CA GLU A 86 -4.41 16.42 -6.51
C GLU A 86 -3.01 16.46 -7.15
N THR A 87 -2.63 17.59 -7.76
CA THR A 87 -1.28 17.79 -8.30
C THR A 87 -0.22 17.73 -7.20
N ALA A 88 -0.45 18.41 -6.07
CA ALA A 88 0.46 18.38 -4.92
C ALA A 88 0.60 16.96 -4.35
N ARG A 89 -0.50 16.22 -4.21
CA ARG A 89 -0.48 14.79 -3.82
C ARG A 89 0.30 13.93 -4.82
N ASN A 90 0.09 14.13 -6.12
CA ASN A 90 0.78 13.39 -7.16
C ASN A 90 2.29 13.63 -7.15
N LEU A 91 2.73 14.89 -6.95
CA LEU A 91 4.14 15.25 -6.81
C LEU A 91 4.76 14.64 -5.54
N ARG A 92 4.09 14.72 -4.38
CA ARG A 92 4.56 14.09 -3.13
C ARG A 92 4.68 12.57 -3.27
N ARG A 93 3.71 11.93 -3.94
CA ARG A 93 3.71 10.47 -4.22
C ARG A 93 4.87 10.01 -5.11
N LEU A 94 5.52 10.90 -5.87
CA LEU A 94 6.72 10.52 -6.63
C LEU A 94 7.89 10.12 -5.71
N GLY A 95 7.90 10.58 -4.45
CA GLY A 95 8.99 10.32 -3.52
C GLY A 95 10.32 10.96 -3.95
N LEU A 96 10.27 12.06 -4.71
CA LEU A 96 11.45 12.81 -5.14
C LEU A 96 11.68 14.08 -4.32
N PHE A 97 10.63 14.56 -3.67
CA PHE A 97 10.60 15.87 -3.02
C PHE A 97 10.37 15.67 -1.53
N ARG A 98 11.10 16.43 -0.71
CA ARG A 98 10.83 16.54 0.73
C ARG A 98 9.64 17.46 1.01
N ASP A 99 9.43 18.43 0.13
CA ASP A 99 8.41 19.46 0.27
C ASP A 99 7.88 19.88 -1.12
N VAL A 100 6.57 20.12 -1.19
CA VAL A 100 5.85 20.51 -2.40
C VAL A 100 4.77 21.52 -2.02
N THR A 101 4.93 22.75 -2.48
CA THR A 101 3.95 23.82 -2.28
C THR A 101 3.42 24.28 -3.63
N ILE A 102 2.10 24.46 -3.73
CA ILE A 102 1.47 25.06 -4.90
C ILE A 102 0.61 26.21 -4.43
N ASP A 103 1.10 27.42 -4.64
CA ASP A 103 0.42 28.65 -4.27
C ASP A 103 -0.02 29.45 -5.50
N THR A 104 -0.86 30.44 -5.25
CA THR A 104 -1.23 31.42 -6.28
C THR A 104 -0.83 32.81 -5.85
N THR A 105 -0.26 33.57 -6.80
CA THR A 105 0.06 34.98 -6.62
C THR A 105 -0.56 35.78 -7.75
N ARG A 106 -0.86 37.06 -7.50
CA ARG A 106 -1.30 37.98 -8.55
C ARG A 106 -0.16 38.89 -8.94
N ARG A 107 0.13 38.96 -10.24
CA ARG A 107 1.05 39.92 -10.81
C ARG A 107 0.32 40.69 -11.92
N ASP A 108 0.28 42.01 -11.81
CA ASP A 108 -0.40 42.90 -12.76
C ASP A 108 -1.88 42.49 -12.99
N GLY A 109 -2.56 42.09 -11.92
CA GLY A 109 -3.96 41.62 -11.95
C GLY A 109 -4.16 40.18 -12.46
N ARG A 110 -3.13 39.55 -13.04
CA ARG A 110 -3.16 38.20 -13.59
C ARG A 110 -2.78 37.16 -12.55
N LEU A 111 -3.44 36.00 -12.57
CA LEU A 111 -3.19 34.91 -11.62
C LEU A 111 -2.01 34.05 -12.11
N ALA A 112 -0.95 33.96 -11.32
CA ALA A 112 0.14 33.04 -11.55
C ALA A 112 0.09 31.90 -10.51
N ALA A 113 0.19 30.66 -10.97
CA ALA A 113 0.38 29.51 -10.11
C ALA A 113 1.88 29.26 -9.92
N VAL A 114 2.35 29.26 -8.67
CA VAL A 114 3.75 29.03 -8.31
C VAL A 114 3.86 27.63 -7.72
N VAL A 115 4.56 26.76 -8.43
CA VAL A 115 4.84 25.37 -8.01
C VAL A 115 6.27 25.34 -7.51
N GLU A 116 6.43 25.17 -6.21
CA GLU A 116 7.72 25.12 -5.54
C GLU A 116 7.97 23.70 -5.03
N THR A 117 9.11 23.12 -5.40
CA THR A 117 9.50 21.78 -4.94
C THR A 117 10.90 21.84 -4.36
N ARG A 118 11.12 21.17 -3.24
CA ARG A 118 12.46 20.95 -2.67
C ARG A 118 12.87 19.51 -2.89
N ASP A 119 13.94 19.28 -3.66
CA ASP A 119 14.48 17.94 -3.91
C ASP A 119 14.79 17.26 -2.56
N GLY A 120 14.46 15.98 -2.46
CA GLY A 120 14.86 15.10 -1.37
C GLY A 120 16.03 14.22 -1.78
N TRP A 121 16.64 13.52 -0.82
CA TRP A 121 17.65 12.51 -1.12
C TRP A 121 17.01 11.25 -1.70
N THR A 122 17.26 10.96 -2.98
CA THR A 122 16.60 9.86 -3.72
C THR A 122 17.40 8.56 -3.76
N THR A 123 18.70 8.59 -3.41
CA THR A 123 19.57 7.42 -3.31
C THR A 123 19.49 6.81 -1.90
N GLU A 124 18.59 5.87 -1.68
CA GLU A 124 18.35 5.30 -0.36
C GLU A 124 19.19 4.03 -0.14
N LEU A 125 20.07 4.05 0.87
CA LEU A 125 20.64 2.83 1.46
C LEU A 125 19.61 2.23 2.41
N GLN A 126 19.08 1.06 2.07
CA GLN A 126 18.06 0.35 2.82
C GLN A 126 18.70 -0.70 3.71
N LEU A 127 18.92 -0.36 4.97
CA LEU A 127 19.36 -1.31 6.00
C LEU A 127 18.16 -1.68 6.85
N ASN A 128 17.74 -2.95 6.81
CA ASN A 128 16.73 -3.46 7.71
C ASN A 128 17.30 -4.65 8.46
N GLY A 129 17.16 -4.66 9.78
CA GLY A 129 17.39 -5.84 10.59
C GLY A 129 16.18 -6.06 11.48
N ARG A 130 15.85 -7.32 11.72
CA ARG A 130 14.79 -7.72 12.63
C ARG A 130 15.27 -8.88 13.47
N SER A 131 15.15 -8.74 14.78
CA SER A 131 15.38 -9.83 15.72
C SER A 131 14.12 -10.06 16.52
N THR A 132 13.73 -11.31 16.71
CA THR A 132 12.64 -11.68 17.63
C THR A 132 12.96 -13.07 18.21
N GLY A 133 12.95 -13.19 19.53
CA GLY A 133 13.10 -14.49 20.22
C GLY A 133 14.35 -15.32 19.90
N GLY A 134 15.42 -14.71 19.38
CA GLY A 134 16.66 -15.40 18.99
C GLY A 134 16.80 -15.62 17.48
N GLU A 135 15.73 -15.42 16.71
CA GLU A 135 15.75 -15.41 15.26
C GLU A 135 16.12 -14.02 14.73
N PHE A 136 17.05 -13.96 13.78
CA PHE A 136 17.53 -12.71 13.18
C PHE A 136 17.41 -12.74 11.66
N THR A 137 16.64 -11.81 11.10
CA THR A 137 16.55 -11.57 9.66
C THR A 137 17.08 -10.19 9.33
N TRP A 138 17.67 -10.04 8.15
CA TRP A 138 18.24 -8.76 7.74
C TRP A 138 18.21 -8.57 6.24
N SER A 139 18.30 -7.33 5.82
CA SER A 139 18.41 -6.96 4.41
C SER A 139 19.25 -5.72 4.23
N VAL A 140 19.98 -5.68 3.14
CA VAL A 140 20.76 -4.54 2.68
C VAL A 140 20.38 -4.29 1.23
N GLY A 141 19.93 -3.08 0.93
CA GLY A 141 19.58 -2.68 -0.43
C GLY A 141 20.05 -1.27 -0.75
N LEU A 142 20.15 -1.00 -2.04
CA LEU A 142 20.40 0.32 -2.59
C LEU A 142 19.31 0.62 -3.62
N GLU A 143 18.63 1.74 -3.46
CA GLU A 143 17.60 2.20 -4.39
C GLU A 143 17.87 3.65 -4.82
N GLU A 144 17.77 3.91 -6.12
CA GLU A 144 17.78 5.26 -6.68
C GLU A 144 16.43 5.53 -7.33
N ARG A 145 15.65 6.48 -6.81
CA ARG A 145 14.28 6.80 -7.30
C ARG A 145 14.23 7.78 -8.47
N ASN A 146 15.32 8.50 -8.72
CA ASN A 146 15.45 9.55 -9.72
C ASN A 146 16.59 9.27 -10.69
N PHE A 147 16.83 8.00 -11.04
CA PHE A 147 17.92 7.60 -11.92
C PHE A 147 17.95 8.47 -13.18
N LEU A 148 19.10 9.09 -13.48
CA LEU A 148 19.32 10.03 -14.60
C LEU A 148 18.44 11.31 -14.58
N GLY A 149 17.81 11.62 -13.44
CA GLY A 149 16.95 12.79 -13.23
C GLY A 149 15.57 12.70 -13.87
N VAL A 150 15.11 11.49 -14.24
CA VAL A 150 13.87 11.29 -15.02
C VAL A 150 12.69 10.69 -14.24
N ALA A 151 12.82 10.57 -12.90
CA ALA A 151 11.91 9.81 -12.04
C ALA A 151 11.78 8.33 -12.45
N ALA A 152 12.91 7.71 -12.79
CA ALA A 152 13.01 6.27 -12.95
C ALA A 152 13.65 5.69 -11.69
N ALA A 153 13.02 4.67 -11.12
CA ALA A 153 13.52 3.94 -9.97
C ALA A 153 14.30 2.70 -10.43
N VAL A 154 15.47 2.49 -9.84
CA VAL A 154 16.27 1.26 -9.97
C VAL A 154 16.74 0.89 -8.58
N GLY A 155 16.60 -0.36 -8.20
CA GLY A 155 17.06 -0.84 -6.90
C GLY A 155 17.53 -2.28 -6.94
N THR A 156 18.38 -2.59 -5.97
CA THR A 156 18.84 -3.95 -5.67
C THR A 156 18.78 -4.16 -4.16
N GLN A 157 18.42 -5.36 -3.71
CA GLN A 157 18.37 -5.70 -2.30
C GLN A 157 18.78 -7.15 -2.09
N TYR A 158 19.68 -7.38 -1.13
CA TYR A 158 19.90 -8.69 -0.56
C TYR A 158 19.07 -8.84 0.72
N ARG A 159 18.39 -9.98 0.88
CA ARG A 159 17.63 -10.37 2.06
C ARG A 159 18.11 -11.71 2.59
N HIS A 160 18.16 -11.81 3.91
CA HIS A 160 18.32 -13.03 4.67
C HIS A 160 17.10 -13.16 5.58
N ASP A 161 16.11 -13.91 5.11
CA ASP A 161 14.85 -14.19 5.82
C ASP A 161 15.00 -15.49 6.66
N ALA A 162 13.96 -15.86 7.41
CA ALA A 162 13.95 -17.05 8.26
C ALA A 162 14.28 -18.33 7.49
N ASP A 163 13.63 -18.49 6.33
CA ASP A 163 13.66 -19.72 5.54
C ASP A 163 14.62 -19.69 4.34
N ARG A 164 15.03 -18.48 3.92
CA ARG A 164 15.69 -18.29 2.62
C ARG A 164 16.48 -17.00 2.55
N THR A 165 17.43 -16.98 1.64
CA THR A 165 18.11 -15.75 1.21
C THR A 165 17.61 -15.36 -0.18
N ALA A 166 17.57 -14.06 -0.49
CA ALA A 166 17.13 -13.58 -1.78
C ALA A 166 17.93 -12.35 -2.24
N TRP A 167 18.26 -12.31 -3.52
CA TRP A 167 18.69 -11.11 -4.23
C TRP A 167 17.53 -10.60 -5.08
N THR A 168 17.11 -9.37 -4.86
CA THR A 168 16.02 -8.72 -5.57
C THR A 168 16.55 -7.59 -6.42
N LEU A 169 16.15 -7.55 -7.67
CA LEU A 169 16.28 -6.40 -8.55
C LEU A 169 14.89 -5.81 -8.78
N LEU A 170 14.78 -4.49 -8.73
CA LEU A 170 13.53 -3.78 -8.98
C LEU A 170 13.78 -2.58 -9.89
N THR A 171 12.85 -2.35 -10.80
CA THR A 171 12.86 -1.16 -11.66
C THR A 171 11.46 -0.66 -11.89
N ARG A 172 11.30 0.67 -11.93
CA ARG A 172 10.05 1.32 -12.27
C ARG A 172 10.31 2.63 -12.98
N TRP A 173 9.84 2.76 -14.21
CA TRP A 173 9.85 4.01 -14.94
C TRP A 173 8.41 4.42 -15.27
N ASN A 174 7.94 5.43 -14.53
CA ASN A 174 6.68 6.09 -14.87
C ASN A 174 6.93 7.11 -15.99
N ARG A 175 6.07 7.13 -17.01
CA ARG A 175 6.13 8.11 -18.12
C ARG A 175 7.41 8.05 -18.93
N VAL A 176 7.72 6.85 -19.38
CA VAL A 176 8.83 6.56 -20.29
C VAL A 176 8.77 7.54 -21.46
N LEU A 177 9.87 8.26 -21.69
CA LEU A 177 10.01 9.26 -22.77
C LEU A 177 8.86 10.29 -22.82
N ALA A 178 8.44 10.79 -21.66
CA ALA A 178 7.37 11.78 -21.49
C ALA A 178 5.95 11.33 -21.91
N SER A 179 5.78 10.05 -22.23
CA SER A 179 4.47 9.45 -22.53
C SER A 179 3.67 9.15 -21.24
N ARG A 180 2.53 8.45 -21.37
CA ARG A 180 1.81 7.85 -20.23
C ARG A 180 2.30 6.44 -19.90
N LEU A 181 3.27 5.91 -20.66
CA LEU A 181 3.75 4.54 -20.53
C LEU A 181 4.46 4.34 -19.20
N LEU A 182 4.01 3.33 -18.46
CA LEU A 182 4.68 2.74 -17.32
C LEU A 182 5.39 1.47 -17.80
N VAL A 183 6.64 1.31 -17.37
CA VAL A 183 7.37 0.05 -17.44
C VAL A 183 7.92 -0.22 -16.04
N ALA A 184 7.62 -1.39 -15.50
CA ALA A 184 8.14 -1.85 -14.23
C ALA A 184 8.49 -3.33 -14.31
N GLY A 185 9.51 -3.71 -13.54
CA GLY A 185 9.98 -5.09 -13.47
C GLY A 185 10.56 -5.40 -12.10
N SER A 186 10.43 -6.64 -11.68
CA SER A 186 11.09 -7.19 -10.51
C SER A 186 11.67 -8.56 -10.82
N TYR A 187 12.76 -8.92 -10.15
CA TYR A 187 13.38 -10.23 -10.24
C TYR A 187 13.96 -10.62 -8.88
N ASP A 188 13.49 -11.74 -8.34
CA ASP A 188 13.99 -12.38 -7.13
C ASP A 188 14.78 -13.63 -7.51
N ASP A 189 16.07 -13.66 -7.17
CA ASP A 189 16.90 -14.88 -7.12
C ASP A 189 17.02 -15.33 -5.67
N ARG A 190 16.29 -16.37 -5.31
CA ARG A 190 16.18 -16.92 -3.96
C ARG A 190 17.03 -18.20 -3.87
N SER A 191 17.50 -18.52 -2.66
CA SER A 191 18.20 -19.78 -2.39
C SER A 191 17.37 -21.02 -2.78
N ASP A 192 16.04 -20.88 -2.87
CA ASP A 192 15.11 -21.93 -3.24
C ASP A 192 14.31 -21.69 -4.52
N GLY A 193 14.77 -20.77 -5.37
CA GLY A 193 14.25 -20.58 -6.72
C GLY A 193 14.18 -19.13 -7.19
N ARG A 194 13.48 -18.89 -8.29
CA ARG A 194 13.46 -17.60 -8.98
C ARG A 194 12.04 -17.13 -9.25
N LEU A 195 11.82 -15.82 -9.21
CA LEU A 195 10.53 -15.21 -9.55
C LEU A 195 10.76 -13.85 -10.21
N GLY A 196 10.29 -13.69 -11.45
CA GLY A 196 10.21 -12.42 -12.14
C GLY A 196 8.78 -11.89 -12.19
N GLY A 197 8.63 -10.58 -12.21
CA GLY A 197 7.36 -9.89 -12.40
C GLY A 197 7.51 -8.66 -13.29
N TRP A 198 6.43 -8.26 -13.95
CA TRP A 198 6.43 -7.07 -14.79
C TRP A 198 5.06 -6.37 -14.81
N ALA A 199 5.11 -5.07 -15.13
CA ALA A 199 3.95 -4.27 -15.48
C ALA A 199 4.31 -3.31 -16.63
N VAL A 200 3.51 -3.31 -17.68
CA VAL A 200 3.67 -2.42 -18.84
C VAL A 200 2.30 -1.87 -19.24
N GLY A 201 2.20 -0.57 -19.45
CA GLY A 201 0.96 0.02 -19.96
C GLY A 201 0.73 1.46 -19.56
N PHE A 202 -0.53 1.88 -19.60
CA PHE A 202 -1.00 3.23 -19.34
C PHE A 202 -1.97 3.20 -18.16
N PRO A 203 -1.49 3.27 -16.91
CA PRO A 203 -2.37 3.22 -15.74
C PRO A 203 -3.18 4.51 -15.58
N PHE A 204 -4.27 4.43 -14.83
CA PHE A 204 -4.92 5.61 -14.28
C PHE A 204 -3.99 6.27 -13.23
N ARG A 205 -3.64 7.54 -13.42
CA ARG A 205 -2.76 8.30 -12.51
C ARG A 205 -3.50 9.36 -11.71
N ALA A 206 -4.47 10.00 -12.35
CA ALA A 206 -5.28 11.07 -11.80
C ALA A 206 -6.78 10.72 -11.85
N PHE A 207 -7.61 11.41 -11.07
CA PHE A 207 -9.06 11.25 -11.08
C PHE A 207 -9.67 11.57 -12.45
N GLY A 208 -9.09 12.56 -13.14
CA GLY A 208 -9.49 12.96 -14.49
C GLY A 208 -9.06 12.03 -15.63
N ASP A 209 -8.25 11.01 -15.38
CA ASP A 209 -7.80 10.10 -16.44
C ASP A 209 -8.97 9.28 -17.01
N ARG A 210 -9.11 9.27 -18.33
CA ARG A 210 -10.27 8.70 -19.04
C ARG A 210 -10.16 7.25 -19.45
N SER A 211 -8.93 6.73 -19.52
CA SER A 211 -8.68 5.36 -19.95
C SER A 211 -7.39 4.83 -19.33
N ALA A 212 -7.35 3.51 -19.22
CA ALA A 212 -6.18 2.74 -18.86
C ALA A 212 -6.11 1.43 -19.66
N LEU A 213 -4.88 0.98 -19.91
CA LEU A 213 -4.58 -0.32 -20.50
C LEU A 213 -3.31 -0.84 -19.86
N GLU A 214 -3.36 -1.99 -19.21
CA GLU A 214 -2.24 -2.53 -18.44
C GLU A 214 -2.06 -4.01 -18.75
N TRP A 215 -0.79 -4.41 -18.92
CA TRP A 215 -0.35 -5.79 -19.00
C TRP A 215 0.59 -6.05 -17.83
N THR A 216 0.26 -7.04 -17.01
CA THR A 216 1.08 -7.47 -15.88
C THR A 216 1.31 -8.97 -15.95
N GLY A 217 2.38 -9.42 -15.31
CA GLY A 217 2.62 -10.85 -15.20
C GLY A 217 3.65 -11.23 -14.14
N GLU A 218 3.68 -12.52 -13.84
CA GLU A 218 4.70 -13.17 -13.02
C GLU A 218 5.18 -14.42 -13.76
N ALA A 219 6.46 -14.76 -13.63
CA ALA A 219 7.02 -16.00 -14.12
C ALA A 219 8.11 -16.50 -13.17
N GLY A 220 8.06 -17.75 -12.74
CA GLY A 220 9.05 -18.25 -11.80
C GLY A 220 8.91 -19.72 -11.42
N ARG A 221 9.95 -20.21 -10.77
CA ARG A 221 10.01 -21.53 -10.14
C ARG A 221 10.63 -21.37 -8.77
N HIS A 222 9.88 -21.58 -7.71
CA HIS A 222 10.37 -21.44 -6.33
C HIS A 222 9.70 -22.42 -5.38
N ARG A 223 10.34 -22.67 -4.24
CA ARG A 223 9.76 -23.48 -3.18
C ARG A 223 8.77 -22.66 -2.35
N VAL A 224 7.63 -23.27 -2.08
CA VAL A 224 6.56 -22.78 -1.21
C VAL A 224 6.57 -23.67 0.02
N LEU A 225 6.74 -23.05 1.19
CA LEU A 225 6.73 -23.71 2.47
C LEU A 225 5.34 -23.53 3.07
N GLN A 226 4.86 -24.58 3.73
CA GLN A 226 3.62 -24.54 4.49
C GLN A 226 3.92 -24.87 5.93
N PHE A 227 3.36 -24.06 6.81
CA PHE A 227 3.56 -24.17 8.24
C PHE A 227 2.25 -24.53 8.92
N ARG A 228 2.38 -25.36 9.96
CA ARG A 228 1.29 -25.67 10.88
C ARG A 228 1.92 -25.92 12.23
N ASP A 229 1.49 -25.14 13.21
CA ASP A 229 2.01 -25.21 14.57
C ASP A 229 3.53 -24.95 14.60
N GLY A 230 4.00 -23.86 13.97
CA GLY A 230 5.42 -23.47 13.94
C GLY A 230 6.30 -24.34 13.02
N ASP A 231 5.90 -25.59 12.77
CA ASP A 231 6.66 -26.55 11.99
C ASP A 231 6.35 -26.49 10.50
N SER A 232 7.39 -26.65 9.69
CA SER A 232 7.23 -26.86 8.25
C SER A 232 6.62 -28.24 8.00
N VAL A 233 5.32 -28.30 7.74
CA VAL A 233 4.61 -29.56 7.51
C VAL A 233 4.68 -30.03 6.06
N ASN A 234 4.94 -29.12 5.11
CA ASN A 234 5.06 -29.47 3.70
C ASN A 234 5.91 -28.46 2.93
N ALA A 235 6.54 -28.93 1.87
CA ALA A 235 7.24 -28.09 0.90
C ALA A 235 6.91 -28.54 -0.53
N VAL A 236 6.35 -27.63 -1.30
CA VAL A 236 6.05 -27.85 -2.71
C VAL A 236 6.82 -26.88 -3.58
N GLN A 237 7.25 -27.35 -4.74
CA GLN A 237 7.83 -26.49 -5.76
C GLN A 237 6.71 -25.94 -6.64
N ARG A 238 6.56 -24.61 -6.64
CA ARG A 238 5.65 -23.90 -7.52
C ARG A 238 6.39 -23.53 -8.79
N ARG A 239 5.84 -23.92 -9.95
CA ARG A 239 6.23 -23.40 -11.28
C ARG A 239 5.03 -22.60 -11.78
N ALA A 240 5.22 -21.31 -12.06
CA ALA A 240 4.11 -20.44 -12.42
C ALA A 240 4.49 -19.48 -13.54
N LEU A 241 3.56 -19.31 -14.49
CA LEU A 241 3.47 -18.18 -15.40
C LEU A 241 2.04 -17.63 -15.27
N ARG A 242 1.90 -16.37 -14.87
CA ARG A 242 0.61 -15.67 -14.83
C ARG A 242 0.70 -14.43 -15.69
N LEU A 243 -0.26 -14.26 -16.59
CA LEU A 243 -0.41 -13.11 -17.47
C LEU A 243 -1.76 -12.48 -17.20
N ARG A 244 -1.81 -11.18 -16.97
CA ARG A 244 -3.06 -10.43 -16.78
C ARG A 244 -3.06 -9.21 -17.68
N MET A 245 -4.13 -9.02 -18.43
CA MET A 245 -4.34 -7.85 -19.26
C MET A 245 -5.65 -7.19 -18.84
N SER A 246 -5.64 -5.88 -18.63
CA SER A 246 -6.85 -5.13 -18.28
C SER A 246 -6.95 -3.83 -19.06
N GLY A 247 -8.14 -3.54 -19.58
CA GLY A 247 -8.46 -2.28 -20.25
C GLY A 247 -9.71 -1.67 -19.62
N ALA A 248 -9.67 -0.38 -19.32
CA ALA A 248 -10.77 0.30 -18.63
C ALA A 248 -10.96 1.74 -19.11
N LEU A 249 -12.19 2.22 -18.99
CA LEU A 249 -12.62 3.58 -19.31
C LEU A 249 -13.23 4.24 -18.07
N ALA A 250 -13.17 5.57 -18.00
CA ALA A 250 -13.78 6.37 -16.94
C ALA A 250 -14.95 7.21 -17.50
N PRO A 251 -16.17 6.66 -17.59
CA PRO A 251 -17.35 7.40 -18.05
C PRO A 251 -17.63 8.64 -17.19
N TYR A 252 -17.28 8.59 -15.90
CA TYR A 252 -17.39 9.73 -14.99
C TYR A 252 -16.06 10.03 -14.31
N THR A 253 -15.69 11.31 -14.29
CA THR A 253 -14.52 11.83 -13.59
C THR A 253 -14.84 13.21 -13.03
N ALA A 254 -14.44 13.47 -11.80
CA ALA A 254 -14.53 14.77 -11.14
C ALA A 254 -13.22 15.06 -10.40
N GLY A 255 -13.06 16.28 -9.88
CA GLY A 255 -11.88 16.65 -9.07
C GLY A 255 -11.76 15.88 -7.75
N ASP A 256 -12.82 15.19 -7.34
CA ASP A 256 -12.93 14.47 -6.08
C ASP A 256 -13.50 13.05 -6.25
N GLY A 257 -13.41 12.46 -7.44
CA GLY A 257 -13.91 11.10 -7.65
C GLY A 257 -14.01 10.65 -9.09
N TYR A 258 -14.41 9.40 -9.28
CA TYR A 258 -14.59 8.80 -10.60
C TYR A 258 -15.52 7.58 -10.55
N VAL A 259 -15.99 7.18 -11.72
CA VAL A 259 -16.50 5.84 -12.01
C VAL A 259 -15.72 5.29 -13.20
N ARG A 260 -15.15 4.10 -13.03
CA ARG A 260 -14.34 3.39 -14.03
C ARG A 260 -14.91 2.01 -14.25
N THR A 261 -14.96 1.56 -15.50
CA THR A 261 -15.41 0.22 -15.86
C THR A 261 -14.51 -0.37 -16.92
N GLY A 262 -14.33 -1.69 -16.93
CA GLY A 262 -13.41 -2.31 -17.87
C GLY A 262 -13.49 -3.82 -17.92
N LEU A 263 -12.66 -4.37 -18.80
CA LEU A 263 -12.44 -5.80 -18.98
C LEU A 263 -11.09 -6.19 -18.39
N VAL A 264 -11.02 -7.41 -17.91
CA VAL A 264 -9.78 -8.04 -17.49
C VAL A 264 -9.74 -9.48 -18.00
N ALA A 265 -8.60 -9.92 -18.48
CA ALA A 265 -8.34 -11.30 -18.85
C ALA A 265 -7.09 -11.78 -18.11
N GLN A 266 -7.09 -13.03 -17.67
CA GLN A 266 -5.97 -13.66 -17.02
C GLN A 266 -5.73 -15.04 -17.61
N MET A 267 -4.47 -15.37 -17.88
CA MET A 267 -4.00 -16.70 -18.18
C MET A 267 -3.02 -17.13 -17.10
N LYS A 268 -3.11 -18.37 -16.66
CA LYS A 268 -2.23 -18.97 -15.66
C LYS A 268 -1.76 -20.32 -16.19
N ARG A 269 -0.46 -20.59 -16.10
CA ARG A 269 0.15 -21.91 -16.27
C ARG A 269 0.89 -22.21 -14.98
N GLU A 270 0.38 -23.14 -14.18
CA GLU A 270 0.91 -23.40 -12.84
C GLU A 270 0.91 -24.89 -12.48
N ALA A 271 1.93 -25.30 -11.74
CA ALA A 271 2.00 -26.60 -11.08
C ALA A 271 2.56 -26.45 -9.66
N TYR A 272 2.02 -27.27 -8.76
CA TYR A 272 2.57 -27.53 -7.43
C TYR A 272 3.08 -28.97 -7.40
N VAL A 273 4.40 -29.13 -7.30
CA VAL A 273 5.05 -30.44 -7.34
C VAL A 273 5.68 -30.72 -5.98
N ARG A 274 5.43 -31.88 -5.37
CA ARG A 274 6.08 -32.25 -4.12
C ARG A 274 7.59 -32.40 -4.34
N SER A 275 8.39 -32.07 -3.32
CA SER A 275 9.86 -32.10 -3.43
C SER A 275 10.40 -33.47 -3.91
N ALA A 276 9.86 -34.58 -3.41
CA ALA A 276 10.24 -35.94 -3.80
C ALA A 276 9.91 -36.26 -5.28
N ASP A 277 8.89 -35.62 -5.85
CA ASP A 277 8.41 -35.86 -7.21
C ASP A 277 9.01 -34.88 -8.22
N THR A 278 9.94 -34.01 -7.81
CA THR A 278 10.54 -33.01 -8.70
C THR A 278 11.35 -33.60 -9.87
N LEU A 279 11.73 -34.88 -9.75
CA LEU A 279 12.39 -35.67 -10.80
C LEU A 279 11.41 -36.26 -11.83
N LEU A 280 10.10 -36.26 -11.53
CA LEU A 280 9.06 -36.73 -12.44
C LEU A 280 8.46 -35.56 -13.25
N PRO A 281 8.19 -35.74 -14.55
CA PRO A 281 7.51 -34.72 -15.34
C PRO A 281 6.02 -34.64 -14.93
N VAL A 282 5.67 -33.64 -14.13
CA VAL A 282 4.27 -33.29 -13.83
C VAL A 282 3.76 -32.26 -14.84
N PRO A 283 2.64 -32.51 -15.55
CA PRO A 283 2.07 -31.54 -16.48
C PRO A 283 1.62 -30.25 -15.79
N ASP A 284 1.90 -29.09 -16.40
CA ASP A 284 1.44 -27.81 -15.88
C ASP A 284 -0.07 -27.63 -16.14
N SER A 285 -0.82 -27.18 -15.13
CA SER A 285 -2.22 -26.81 -15.32
C SER A 285 -2.29 -25.45 -16.01
N VAL A 286 -2.95 -25.37 -17.16
CA VAL A 286 -3.19 -24.11 -17.88
C VAL A 286 -4.64 -23.73 -17.67
N SER A 287 -4.90 -22.55 -17.12
CA SER A 287 -6.24 -22.02 -16.94
C SER A 287 -6.39 -20.55 -17.36
N GLY A 288 -7.58 -20.16 -17.80
CA GLY A 288 -7.89 -18.81 -18.23
C GLY A 288 -9.18 -18.26 -17.62
N THR A 289 -9.20 -16.99 -17.27
CA THR A 289 -10.40 -16.27 -16.81
C THR A 289 -10.56 -14.95 -17.54
N VAL A 290 -11.81 -14.51 -17.63
CA VAL A 290 -12.17 -13.17 -18.11
C VAL A 290 -13.09 -12.53 -17.09
N GLY A 291 -13.06 -11.21 -16.93
CA GLY A 291 -13.85 -10.53 -15.94
C GLY A 291 -14.24 -9.13 -16.34
N LEU A 292 -15.34 -8.67 -15.75
CA LEU A 292 -15.79 -7.29 -15.78
C LEU A 292 -15.41 -6.63 -14.46
N GLN A 293 -14.97 -5.37 -14.49
CA GLN A 293 -14.65 -4.61 -13.30
C GLN A 293 -15.34 -3.24 -13.30
N LEU A 294 -15.75 -2.78 -12.12
CA LEU A 294 -16.30 -1.46 -11.82
C LEU A 294 -15.53 -0.88 -10.62
N ASP A 295 -14.98 0.32 -10.74
CA ASP A 295 -14.27 1.03 -9.68
C ASP A 295 -14.90 2.42 -9.50
N TRP A 296 -15.53 2.61 -8.36
CA TRP A 296 -16.14 3.87 -7.94
C TRP A 296 -15.34 4.46 -6.77
N ARG A 297 -15.08 5.76 -6.82
CA ARG A 297 -14.34 6.46 -5.76
C ARG A 297 -14.89 7.85 -5.50
N ARG A 298 -15.02 8.20 -4.22
CA ARG A 298 -15.16 9.55 -3.69
C ARG A 298 -13.92 9.88 -2.85
N ALA A 299 -13.12 10.82 -3.33
CA ALA A 299 -11.85 11.20 -2.74
C ALA A 299 -12.05 11.96 -1.41
N ARG A 300 -11.31 11.55 -0.39
CA ARG A 300 -11.19 12.25 0.89
C ARG A 300 -9.79 11.98 1.42
N PHE A 301 -9.01 13.04 1.61
CA PHE A 301 -7.65 12.94 2.15
C PHE A 301 -7.53 13.86 3.35
N GLU A 302 -6.77 13.42 4.34
CA GLU A 302 -6.40 14.20 5.50
C GLU A 302 -4.87 14.31 5.52
N VAL A 303 -4.34 15.53 5.56
CA VAL A 303 -2.90 15.75 5.68
C VAL A 303 -2.53 15.77 7.15
N VAL A 304 -1.63 14.89 7.55
CA VAL A 304 -1.20 14.76 8.95
C VAL A 304 0.31 14.84 9.08
N THR A 305 0.77 15.17 10.28
CA THR A 305 2.17 15.03 10.70
C THR A 305 2.17 14.22 11.99
N HIS A 306 3.32 13.68 12.39
CA HIS A 306 3.48 12.96 13.65
C HIS A 306 2.50 11.78 13.78
N TYR A 307 2.38 10.98 12.72
CA TYR A 307 1.51 9.80 12.69
C TYR A 307 2.31 8.51 12.45
N ASN A 308 2.79 8.29 11.22
CA ASN A 308 3.73 7.19 10.94
C ASN A 308 5.18 7.68 11.02
N GLY A 309 5.44 8.94 10.67
CA GLY A 309 6.73 9.62 10.79
C GLY A 309 6.70 10.81 11.73
N PHE A 310 7.80 11.56 11.76
CA PHE A 310 7.98 12.79 12.56
C PHE A 310 7.29 13.99 11.89
N ALA A 311 7.99 15.10 11.67
CA ALA A 311 7.43 16.37 11.20
C ALA A 311 6.99 16.40 9.71
N ARG A 312 7.10 15.29 8.98
CA ARG A 312 6.76 15.24 7.55
C ARG A 312 5.25 15.14 7.34
N GLU A 313 4.74 15.83 6.33
CA GLU A 313 3.36 15.68 5.88
C GLU A 313 3.10 14.30 5.24
N GLU A 314 2.03 13.66 5.68
CA GLU A 314 1.51 12.41 5.17
C GLU A 314 0.07 12.60 4.68
N ASP A 315 -0.23 12.17 3.46
CA ASP A 315 -1.61 12.13 2.95
C ASP A 315 -2.29 10.82 3.38
N ILE A 316 -3.19 10.90 4.35
CA ILE A 316 -4.01 9.76 4.76
C ILE A 316 -5.21 9.65 3.82
N ASP A 317 -5.28 8.53 3.09
CA ASP A 317 -6.41 8.24 2.20
C ASP A 317 -7.62 7.74 2.99
N LEU A 318 -8.58 8.64 3.22
CA LEU A 318 -9.87 8.36 3.86
C LEU A 318 -11.01 8.25 2.83
N SER A 319 -10.66 8.09 1.55
CA SER A 319 -11.63 8.03 0.46
C SER A 319 -12.58 6.87 0.64
N THR A 320 -13.83 7.06 0.22
CA THR A 320 -14.73 5.92 -0.02
C THR A 320 -14.42 5.38 -1.41
N ARG A 321 -13.97 4.13 -1.49
CA ARG A 321 -13.65 3.42 -2.73
C ARG A 321 -14.37 2.08 -2.72
N ILE A 322 -15.00 1.72 -3.83
CA ILE A 322 -15.61 0.41 -4.03
C ILE A 322 -15.18 -0.08 -5.41
N ARG A 323 -14.46 -1.20 -5.43
CA ARG A 323 -14.16 -1.95 -6.63
C ARG A 323 -14.92 -3.27 -6.59
N LEU A 324 -15.69 -3.51 -7.63
CA LEU A 324 -16.38 -4.78 -7.87
C LEU A 324 -15.76 -5.42 -9.11
N ALA A 325 -15.53 -6.73 -9.07
CA ALA A 325 -15.29 -7.50 -10.28
C ALA A 325 -16.09 -8.80 -10.29
N ALA A 326 -16.44 -9.26 -11.48
CA ALA A 326 -17.07 -10.55 -11.70
C ALA A 326 -16.28 -11.29 -12.76
N TRP A 327 -15.73 -12.43 -12.39
CA TRP A 327 -14.89 -13.29 -13.22
C TRP A 327 -15.69 -14.49 -13.71
N ALA A 328 -15.50 -14.87 -14.96
CA ALA A 328 -15.88 -16.16 -15.51
C ALA A 328 -14.62 -17.03 -15.60
N ALA A 329 -14.72 -18.26 -15.09
CA ALA A 329 -13.69 -19.29 -15.13
C ALA A 329 -14.24 -20.52 -15.85
N PRO A 330 -14.31 -20.53 -17.20
CA PRO A 330 -14.93 -21.62 -17.95
C PRO A 330 -14.09 -22.89 -17.93
N ALA A 331 -14.73 -24.07 -17.90
CA ALA A 331 -14.03 -25.34 -18.05
C ALA A 331 -13.26 -25.44 -19.38
N GLY A 332 -13.82 -24.87 -20.45
CA GLY A 332 -13.17 -24.78 -21.77
C GLY A 332 -11.88 -23.95 -21.77
N PHE A 333 -11.62 -23.17 -20.73
CA PHE A 333 -10.36 -22.45 -20.53
C PHE A 333 -9.44 -23.16 -19.55
N GLY A 334 -9.62 -24.46 -19.30
CA GLY A 334 -8.70 -25.30 -18.52
C GLY A 334 -8.99 -25.36 -17.02
N TYR A 335 -10.12 -24.81 -16.57
CA TYR A 335 -10.65 -25.13 -15.24
C TYR A 335 -11.28 -26.52 -15.23
N GLN A 336 -11.20 -27.24 -14.11
CA GLN A 336 -11.86 -28.54 -13.97
C GLN A 336 -13.39 -28.40 -14.15
N ARG A 337 -13.96 -27.29 -13.69
CA ARG A 337 -15.38 -26.96 -13.78
C ARG A 337 -15.56 -25.48 -14.06
N SER A 338 -16.61 -25.14 -14.77
CA SER A 338 -16.99 -23.74 -14.97
C SER A 338 -17.38 -23.11 -13.63
N GLY A 339 -16.92 -21.87 -13.41
CA GLY A 339 -17.24 -21.12 -12.21
C GLY A 339 -17.34 -19.62 -12.44
N VAL A 340 -17.91 -18.94 -11.44
CA VAL A 340 -18.00 -17.48 -11.37
C VAL A 340 -17.26 -17.02 -10.13
N GLY A 341 -16.43 -16.00 -10.28
CA GLY A 341 -15.68 -15.42 -9.18
C GLY A 341 -16.06 -13.97 -8.92
N PRO A 342 -16.89 -13.64 -7.92
CA PRO A 342 -17.08 -12.26 -7.49
C PRO A 342 -15.86 -11.78 -6.69
N GLU A 343 -15.55 -10.49 -6.81
CA GLU A 343 -14.48 -9.80 -6.10
C GLU A 343 -14.99 -8.42 -5.65
N LEU A 344 -14.66 -8.05 -4.42
CA LEU A 344 -14.97 -6.79 -3.77
C LEU A 344 -13.71 -6.28 -3.08
N GLU A 345 -13.27 -5.07 -3.42
CA GLU A 345 -12.33 -4.28 -2.63
C GLU A 345 -13.06 -2.99 -2.21
N ALA A 346 -13.24 -2.77 -0.92
CA ALA A 346 -13.89 -1.57 -0.41
C ALA A 346 -13.01 -0.90 0.66
N GLN A 347 -13.01 0.43 0.66
CA GLN A 347 -12.42 1.25 1.70
C GLN A 347 -13.34 2.42 1.98
N THR A 348 -13.39 2.87 3.24
CA THR A 348 -14.01 4.15 3.59
C THR A 348 -13.36 4.74 4.83
N GLY A 349 -13.38 6.05 4.97
CA GLY A 349 -12.86 6.71 6.16
C GLY A 349 -13.46 8.09 6.42
N THR A 350 -13.27 8.55 7.65
CA THR A 350 -13.66 9.89 8.07
C THR A 350 -12.71 10.42 9.13
N ALA A 351 -12.57 11.74 9.18
CA ALA A 351 -11.84 12.43 10.24
C ALA A 351 -12.79 13.34 11.02
N LEU A 352 -12.56 13.46 12.32
CA LEU A 352 -13.21 14.42 13.20
C LEU A 352 -12.13 15.06 14.07
N GLY A 353 -11.80 16.31 13.77
CA GLY A 353 -10.72 17.02 14.45
C GLY A 353 -9.39 16.27 14.31
N ARG A 354 -8.82 15.84 15.44
CA ARG A 354 -7.51 15.17 15.48
C ARG A 354 -7.59 13.64 15.36
N THR A 355 -8.78 13.08 15.19
CA THR A 355 -9.01 11.64 15.10
C THR A 355 -9.50 11.27 13.71
N PHE A 356 -9.06 10.13 13.18
CA PHE A 356 -9.63 9.53 11.99
C PHE A 356 -9.89 8.04 12.16
N VAL A 357 -10.83 7.54 11.36
CA VAL A 357 -11.17 6.12 11.25
C VAL A 357 -11.12 5.72 9.79
N ARG A 358 -10.54 4.56 9.50
CA ARG A 358 -10.49 3.93 8.16
C ARG A 358 -10.90 2.47 8.29
N LEU A 359 -11.82 2.03 7.43
CA LEU A 359 -12.25 0.65 7.29
C LEU A 359 -11.87 0.16 5.89
N GLU A 360 -11.33 -1.05 5.81
CA GLU A 360 -10.99 -1.75 4.58
C GLU A 360 -11.61 -3.14 4.59
N LEU A 361 -12.08 -3.57 3.42
CA LEU A 361 -12.68 -4.88 3.19
C LEU A 361 -12.20 -5.43 1.85
N GLN A 362 -11.73 -6.67 1.86
CA GLN A 362 -11.41 -7.45 0.67
C GLN A 362 -12.18 -8.75 0.73
N ALA A 363 -12.95 -9.07 -0.30
CA ALA A 363 -13.66 -10.32 -0.40
C ALA A 363 -13.62 -10.83 -1.83
N ASN A 364 -13.20 -12.09 -2.03
CA ASN A 364 -13.27 -12.73 -3.33
C ASN A 364 -13.55 -14.22 -3.15
N GLY A 365 -14.08 -14.86 -4.19
CA GLY A 365 -14.22 -16.31 -4.20
C GLY A 365 -14.38 -16.86 -5.60
N LEU A 366 -14.34 -18.18 -5.72
CA LEU A 366 -14.69 -18.93 -6.92
C LEU A 366 -15.82 -19.89 -6.56
N PHE A 367 -16.95 -19.73 -7.22
CA PHE A 367 -18.14 -20.55 -7.06
C PHE A 367 -18.28 -21.43 -8.30
N THR A 368 -18.37 -22.74 -8.11
CA THR A 368 -18.59 -23.72 -9.18
C THR A 368 -19.95 -24.40 -8.98
N THR A 369 -20.28 -25.36 -9.83
CA THR A 369 -21.48 -26.20 -9.66
C THR A 369 -21.51 -26.98 -8.35
N ASP A 370 -20.36 -27.22 -7.73
CA ASP A 370 -20.23 -28.00 -6.50
C ASP A 370 -20.21 -27.11 -5.24
N GLY A 371 -20.44 -25.80 -5.42
CA GLY A 371 -20.43 -24.81 -4.35
C GLY A 371 -19.15 -23.95 -4.34
N VAL A 372 -18.72 -23.55 -3.15
CA VAL A 372 -17.55 -22.67 -2.97
C VAL A 372 -16.27 -23.49 -3.12
N ASP A 373 -15.57 -23.27 -4.24
CA ASP A 373 -14.25 -23.86 -4.51
C ASP A 373 -13.19 -23.19 -3.63
N SER A 374 -13.09 -21.86 -3.73
CA SER A 374 -12.15 -21.06 -2.96
C SER A 374 -12.76 -19.74 -2.56
N ALA A 375 -12.36 -19.20 -1.40
CA ALA A 375 -12.84 -17.91 -0.91
C ALA A 375 -11.81 -17.26 0.01
N ARG A 376 -11.77 -15.93 0.01
CA ARG A 376 -11.01 -15.12 0.94
C ARG A 376 -11.86 -13.93 1.34
N VAL A 377 -11.91 -13.66 2.63
CA VAL A 377 -12.44 -12.43 3.21
C VAL A 377 -11.39 -11.90 4.18
N TRP A 378 -11.10 -10.61 4.11
CA TRP A 378 -10.23 -9.90 5.04
C TRP A 378 -10.83 -8.51 5.29
N SER A 379 -10.80 -8.06 6.53
CA SER A 379 -11.24 -6.73 6.93
C SER A 379 -10.21 -6.13 7.88
N GLY A 380 -9.94 -4.84 7.70
CA GLY A 380 -9.05 -4.06 8.55
C GLY A 380 -9.72 -2.76 9.02
N LEU A 381 -9.57 -2.43 10.30
CA LEU A 381 -10.06 -1.19 10.91
C LEU A 381 -8.88 -0.47 11.56
N THR A 382 -8.66 0.78 11.15
CA THR A 382 -7.67 1.66 11.76
C THR A 382 -8.38 2.86 12.40
N VAL A 383 -8.14 3.09 13.69
CA VAL A 383 -8.53 4.30 14.41
C VAL A 383 -7.28 4.98 14.90
N ALA A 384 -7.09 6.25 14.54
CA ALA A 384 -5.92 7.01 14.93
C ALA A 384 -6.32 8.35 15.54
N SER A 385 -5.64 8.76 16.61
CA SER A 385 -5.87 10.04 17.27
C SER A 385 -4.57 10.76 17.57
N ARG A 386 -4.50 12.04 17.21
CA ARG A 386 -3.37 12.94 17.46
C ARG A 386 -3.67 13.87 18.65
N ILE A 387 -3.97 13.30 19.81
CA ILE A 387 -4.57 14.01 20.97
C ILE A 387 -3.78 15.27 21.35
N ALA A 388 -2.45 15.19 21.33
CA ALA A 388 -1.54 16.30 21.62
C ALA A 388 -0.54 16.52 20.46
N PRO A 389 0.07 17.72 20.35
CA PRO A 389 1.14 17.95 19.38
C PRO A 389 2.24 16.90 19.54
N ARG A 390 2.68 16.27 18.44
CA ARG A 390 3.77 15.27 18.45
C ARG A 390 3.42 13.98 19.21
N HIS A 391 2.13 13.70 19.39
CA HIS A 391 1.61 12.43 19.88
C HIS A 391 0.64 11.78 18.89
N ALA A 392 0.72 10.46 18.76
CA ALA A 392 -0.27 9.67 18.01
C ALA A 392 -0.61 8.38 18.75
N THR A 393 -1.90 8.12 18.95
CA THR A 393 -2.41 6.81 19.38
C THR A 393 -3.06 6.14 18.19
N VAL A 394 -2.71 4.88 17.93
CA VAL A 394 -3.24 4.08 16.83
C VAL A 394 -3.77 2.77 17.37
N LEU A 395 -5.03 2.47 17.06
CA LEU A 395 -5.61 1.15 17.16
C LEU A 395 -5.77 0.59 15.75
N HIS A 396 -5.22 -0.57 15.48
CA HIS A 396 -5.48 -1.33 14.26
C HIS A 396 -5.99 -2.71 14.63
N VAL A 397 -7.04 -3.18 13.95
CA VAL A 397 -7.58 -4.53 14.09
C VAL A 397 -7.86 -5.07 12.71
N GLU A 398 -7.39 -6.28 12.44
CA GLU A 398 -7.71 -7.03 11.23
C GLU A 398 -8.22 -8.44 11.56
N ALA A 399 -9.05 -8.95 10.66
CA ALA A 399 -9.53 -10.32 10.72
C ALA A 399 -9.72 -10.87 9.32
N GLY A 400 -9.57 -12.18 9.16
CA GLY A 400 -9.82 -12.79 7.88
C GLY A 400 -10.08 -14.29 7.93
N VAL A 401 -10.71 -14.77 6.86
CA VAL A 401 -11.06 -16.17 6.64
C VAL A 401 -10.72 -16.51 5.20
N ARG A 402 -10.11 -17.68 5.01
CA ARG A 402 -9.71 -18.20 3.71
C ARG A 402 -10.16 -19.66 3.57
N ARG A 403 -10.47 -20.11 2.36
CA ARG A 403 -10.89 -21.48 2.02
C ARG A 403 -10.37 -21.87 0.65
N GLY A 404 -9.99 -23.13 0.48
CA GLY A 404 -9.64 -23.71 -0.83
C GLY A 404 -8.43 -23.04 -1.48
N LEU A 405 -7.46 -22.62 -0.67
CA LEU A 405 -6.34 -21.84 -1.15
C LEU A 405 -5.23 -22.70 -1.76
N PRO A 406 -4.44 -22.14 -2.70
CA PRO A 406 -3.17 -22.74 -3.06
C PRO A 406 -2.22 -22.84 -1.84
N PRO A 407 -1.27 -23.79 -1.83
CA PRO A 407 -0.23 -23.88 -0.81
C PRO A 407 0.50 -22.55 -0.59
N GLY A 408 0.80 -22.21 0.67
CA GLY A 408 1.54 -21.01 1.07
C GLY A 408 0.70 -19.72 1.05
N ALA A 409 -0.61 -19.84 0.90
CA ALA A 409 -1.53 -18.70 0.94
C ALA A 409 -2.33 -18.64 2.25
N GLU A 410 -2.02 -19.45 3.25
CA GLU A 410 -2.47 -19.31 4.63
C GLU A 410 -2.13 -17.92 5.22
N PHE A 411 -2.81 -17.54 6.31
CA PHE A 411 -2.31 -16.49 7.18
C PHE A 411 -1.09 -17.03 7.93
N ASP A 412 -0.07 -16.21 8.05
CA ASP A 412 1.21 -16.55 8.66
C ASP A 412 1.69 -15.31 9.44
N LEU A 413 1.54 -15.38 10.76
CA LEU A 413 1.84 -14.30 11.70
C LEU A 413 3.01 -14.71 12.60
N GLY A 414 3.86 -13.75 12.89
CA GLY A 414 5.13 -13.93 13.57
C GLY A 414 6.18 -12.94 13.05
N HIS A 415 7.29 -12.83 13.77
CA HIS A 415 8.46 -12.05 13.40
C HIS A 415 8.14 -10.63 12.89
N GLY A 416 7.36 -9.88 13.66
CA GLY A 416 6.97 -8.51 13.32
C GLY A 416 5.90 -8.37 12.24
N LEU A 417 5.17 -9.44 11.91
CA LEU A 417 3.88 -9.43 11.22
C LEU A 417 2.84 -9.99 12.19
N GLY A 418 1.91 -9.17 12.69
CA GLY A 418 1.05 -9.58 13.79
C GLY A 418 1.63 -9.19 15.16
N PRO A 419 1.40 -9.98 16.23
CA PRO A 419 2.03 -9.73 17.52
C PRO A 419 3.55 -9.75 17.39
N ARG A 420 4.18 -8.57 17.59
CA ARG A 420 5.54 -8.32 17.09
C ARG A 420 6.60 -9.11 17.83
N ALA A 421 6.28 -9.59 19.03
CA ALA A 421 7.22 -10.29 19.88
C ALA A 421 7.28 -11.79 19.59
N PHE A 422 6.53 -12.36 18.64
CA PHE A 422 6.51 -13.81 18.41
C PHE A 422 7.48 -14.23 17.30
N ASP A 423 7.99 -15.45 17.36
CA ASP A 423 8.97 -15.99 16.39
C ASP A 423 8.31 -16.17 15.00
N SER A 424 9.09 -16.43 13.94
CA SER A 424 8.51 -16.66 12.62
C SER A 424 7.55 -17.86 12.66
N HIS A 425 6.45 -17.78 11.90
CA HIS A 425 5.45 -18.85 11.77
C HIS A 425 4.75 -19.27 13.07
N ALA A 426 4.80 -18.44 14.12
CA ALA A 426 4.18 -18.72 15.41
C ALA A 426 2.67 -19.01 15.30
N PHE A 427 1.97 -18.29 14.41
CA PHE A 427 0.55 -18.53 14.15
C PHE A 427 0.26 -18.63 12.67
N THR A 428 -0.22 -19.80 12.24
CA THR A 428 -0.50 -20.11 10.84
C THR A 428 -1.88 -20.70 10.68
N GLY A 429 -2.63 -20.31 9.66
CA GLY A 429 -3.93 -20.92 9.41
C GLY A 429 -4.83 -20.28 8.37
N THR A 430 -6.05 -20.80 8.24
CA THR A 430 -7.06 -20.29 7.31
C THR A 430 -7.97 -19.23 7.92
N ARG A 431 -7.87 -18.99 9.23
CA ARG A 431 -8.51 -17.88 9.94
C ARG A 431 -7.45 -17.08 10.66
N SER A 432 -7.64 -15.77 10.75
CA SER A 432 -6.80 -14.92 11.59
C SER A 432 -7.59 -13.79 12.22
N VAL A 433 -7.13 -13.36 13.39
CA VAL A 433 -7.48 -12.10 14.03
C VAL A 433 -6.19 -11.51 14.59
N TRP A 434 -5.91 -10.24 14.30
CA TRP A 434 -4.79 -9.54 14.90
C TRP A 434 -5.16 -8.09 15.18
N GLY A 435 -4.67 -7.54 16.29
CA GLY A 435 -4.78 -6.12 16.57
C GLY A 435 -3.61 -5.59 17.37
N THR A 436 -3.43 -4.27 17.27
CA THR A 436 -2.41 -3.52 17.98
C THR A 436 -2.94 -2.17 18.42
N LEU A 437 -2.61 -1.79 19.65
CA LEU A 437 -2.79 -0.46 20.21
C LEU A 437 -1.41 0.11 20.51
N GLU A 438 -1.02 1.17 19.80
CA GLU A 438 0.28 1.81 19.97
C GLU A 438 0.12 3.32 20.22
N HIS A 439 0.70 3.82 21.30
CA HIS A 439 0.85 5.25 21.56
C HIS A 439 2.29 5.67 21.28
N ARG A 440 2.47 6.72 20.48
CA ARG A 440 3.74 7.27 20.03
C ARG A 440 3.90 8.70 20.52
N TRP A 441 5.07 9.01 21.05
CA TRP A 441 5.52 10.36 21.33
C TRP A 441 6.79 10.66 20.51
N PHE A 442 6.70 11.65 19.63
CA PHE A 442 7.80 12.12 18.81
C PHE A 442 8.55 13.22 19.59
N ALA A 443 9.49 12.80 20.44
CA ALA A 443 10.14 13.67 21.42
C ALA A 443 11.00 14.78 20.78
N VAL A 444 11.79 14.44 19.75
CA VAL A 444 12.67 15.37 19.03
C VAL A 444 12.50 15.14 17.53
N ASP A 445 12.12 16.19 16.79
CA ASP A 445 11.83 16.05 15.36
C ASP A 445 13.12 15.98 14.57
N GLU A 446 14.16 16.68 15.04
CA GLU A 446 15.41 16.78 14.32
C GLU A 446 16.59 17.04 15.26
N VAL A 447 17.49 16.06 15.34
CA VAL A 447 18.82 16.16 15.93
C VAL A 447 19.83 16.27 14.80
N LEU A 448 20.67 17.30 14.84
CA LEU A 448 21.74 17.56 13.87
C LEU A 448 21.30 17.58 12.39
N HIS A 449 20.04 17.91 12.14
CA HIS A 449 19.43 17.90 10.81
C HIS A 449 19.28 16.54 10.12
N LEU A 450 19.31 15.44 10.90
CA LEU A 450 19.38 14.09 10.34
C LEU A 450 18.41 13.09 10.98
N LEU A 451 18.13 13.22 12.28
CA LEU A 451 17.50 12.15 13.05
C LEU A 451 16.37 12.66 13.96
N GLY A 452 15.18 12.12 13.80
CA GLY A 452 14.08 12.23 14.76
C GLY A 452 14.15 11.11 15.81
N ILE A 453 13.82 11.45 17.06
CA ILE A 453 13.83 10.54 18.21
C ILE A 453 12.44 10.55 18.86
N GLY A 454 11.86 9.37 19.06
CA GLY A 454 10.60 9.18 19.74
C GLY A 454 10.57 7.93 20.61
N VAL A 455 9.47 7.77 21.33
CA VAL A 455 9.19 6.61 22.20
C VAL A 455 7.78 6.13 21.90
N ALA A 456 7.55 4.82 21.99
CA ALA A 456 6.23 4.24 21.88
C ALA A 456 5.95 3.24 23.01
N GLY A 457 4.70 3.16 23.45
CA GLY A 457 4.16 2.07 24.24
C GLY A 457 3.12 1.32 23.41
N PHE A 458 3.12 -0.01 23.46
CA PHE A 458 2.26 -0.82 22.60
C PHE A 458 1.69 -2.04 23.32
N PHE A 459 0.55 -2.51 22.80
CA PHE A 459 -0.10 -3.77 23.11
C PHE A 459 -0.49 -4.43 21.79
N ASP A 460 -0.05 -5.66 21.55
CA ASP A 460 -0.43 -6.46 20.40
C ASP A 460 -1.13 -7.73 20.88
N PHE A 461 -2.16 -8.18 20.16
CA PHE A 461 -2.83 -9.46 20.42
C PHE A 461 -3.38 -10.05 19.13
N GLY A 462 -3.18 -11.34 18.91
CA GLY A 462 -3.69 -12.00 17.72
C GLY A 462 -3.14 -13.39 17.49
N GLY A 463 -3.61 -14.00 16.41
CA GLY A 463 -3.15 -15.29 15.94
C GLY A 463 -3.92 -15.77 14.72
N ALA A 464 -3.59 -16.98 14.29
CA ALA A 464 -4.12 -17.65 13.12
C ALA A 464 -4.18 -19.16 13.36
N TRP A 465 -5.21 -19.80 12.81
CA TRP A 465 -5.49 -21.23 13.02
C TRP A 465 -6.25 -21.84 11.84
N TYR A 466 -6.15 -23.16 11.68
CA TYR A 466 -6.89 -23.91 10.67
C TYR A 466 -8.32 -24.24 11.13
N ALA A 467 -9.19 -24.60 10.19
CA ALA A 467 -10.62 -24.89 10.49
C ALA A 467 -10.84 -26.09 11.41
N ASP A 468 -9.90 -27.01 11.39
CA ASP A 468 -9.86 -28.25 12.13
C ASP A 468 -9.06 -28.13 13.44
N GLN A 469 -8.67 -26.92 13.83
CA GLN A 469 -7.94 -26.64 15.07
C GLN A 469 -8.73 -25.69 15.99
N PRO A 470 -8.54 -25.78 17.32
CA PRO A 470 -8.89 -24.71 18.24
C PRO A 470 -8.30 -23.36 17.81
N ALA A 471 -8.95 -22.27 18.21
CA ALA A 471 -8.45 -20.93 17.91
C ALA A 471 -7.13 -20.68 18.65
N ARG A 472 -6.10 -20.28 17.90
CA ARG A 472 -4.75 -20.05 18.43
C ARG A 472 -4.37 -18.58 18.42
N ALA A 473 -3.89 -18.06 19.55
CA ALA A 473 -3.53 -16.64 19.70
C ALA A 473 -2.59 -16.37 20.89
N GLY A 474 -1.84 -15.28 20.78
CA GLY A 474 -1.01 -14.75 21.85
C GLY A 474 -0.95 -13.23 21.79
N GLY A 475 -0.35 -12.63 22.81
CA GLY A 475 -0.14 -11.19 22.83
C GLY A 475 1.17 -10.77 23.46
N ASP A 476 1.50 -9.51 23.24
CA ASP A 476 2.66 -8.87 23.82
C ASP A 476 2.38 -7.41 24.18
N VAL A 477 3.07 -6.93 25.21
CA VAL A 477 2.99 -5.54 25.67
C VAL A 477 4.40 -5.03 25.87
N GLY A 478 4.67 -3.78 25.49
CA GLY A 478 6.02 -3.28 25.58
C GLY A 478 6.17 -1.79 25.38
N ILE A 479 7.43 -1.38 25.43
CA ILE A 479 7.88 -0.02 25.17
C ILE A 479 9.05 -0.05 24.19
N GLY A 480 9.27 1.02 23.45
CA GLY A 480 10.42 1.09 22.57
C GLY A 480 10.77 2.46 22.03
N LEU A 481 12.00 2.56 21.55
CA LEU A 481 12.55 3.75 20.91
C LEU A 481 12.16 3.79 19.43
N ARG A 482 11.97 4.99 18.90
CA ARG A 482 11.62 5.27 17.51
C ARG A 482 12.65 6.23 16.92
N LEU A 483 13.30 5.82 15.85
CA LEU A 483 14.38 6.58 15.20
C LEU A 483 14.05 6.77 13.73
N GLY A 484 13.93 8.01 13.25
CA GLY A 484 13.54 8.28 11.86
C GLY A 484 14.47 9.27 11.17
N ALA A 485 14.84 9.01 9.92
CA ALA A 485 15.64 9.98 9.14
C ALA A 485 14.76 11.18 8.71
N THR A 486 15.17 12.41 9.03
CA THR A 486 14.35 13.63 8.81
C THR A 486 14.39 14.13 7.37
N ARG A 487 15.44 13.81 6.63
CA ARG A 487 15.67 14.28 5.24
C ARG A 487 15.53 13.19 4.17
N ALA A 488 15.13 11.97 4.55
CA ALA A 488 14.88 10.87 3.61
C ALA A 488 13.51 10.99 2.95
N THR A 489 13.38 10.50 1.71
CA THR A 489 12.13 10.57 0.94
C THR A 489 11.05 9.56 1.34
N GLY A 490 11.34 8.64 2.27
CA GLY A 490 10.40 7.65 2.83
C GLY A 490 10.13 7.81 4.33
N ALA A 491 8.96 7.35 4.79
CA ALA A 491 8.66 7.19 6.21
C ALA A 491 9.38 5.95 6.74
N ASN A 492 10.66 6.09 7.07
CA ASN A 492 11.48 5.02 7.62
C ASN A 492 11.73 5.31 9.10
N VAL A 493 10.78 4.93 9.96
CA VAL A 493 10.99 4.93 11.41
C VAL A 493 11.42 3.53 11.83
N GLY A 494 12.66 3.42 12.31
CA GLY A 494 13.17 2.24 12.97
C GLY A 494 12.64 2.14 14.40
N ARG A 495 12.45 0.90 14.87
CA ARG A 495 12.01 0.58 16.24
C ARG A 495 13.05 -0.27 16.97
N PHE A 496 13.18 -0.03 18.27
CA PHE A 496 13.88 -0.89 19.22
C PHE A 496 12.96 -1.06 20.43
N ASP A 497 12.41 -2.26 20.58
CA ASP A 497 11.34 -2.58 21.52
C ASP A 497 11.81 -3.60 22.56
N LEU A 498 11.40 -3.38 23.81
CA LEU A 498 11.38 -4.39 24.86
C LEU A 498 9.91 -4.79 25.08
N ALA A 499 9.61 -6.06 24.86
CA ALA A 499 8.26 -6.60 24.94
C ALA A 499 8.18 -7.76 25.94
N TYR A 500 7.02 -7.91 26.57
CA TYR A 500 6.65 -9.03 27.41
C TYR A 500 5.51 -9.81 26.76
N ARG A 501 5.76 -11.08 26.43
CA ARG A 501 4.81 -12.03 25.85
C ARG A 501 3.86 -12.59 26.92
N PHE A 502 2.60 -12.76 26.56
CA PHE A 502 1.56 -13.40 27.38
C PHE A 502 0.60 -14.26 26.52
N GLY A 503 -0.17 -15.12 27.19
CA GLY A 503 -1.03 -16.12 26.56
C GLY A 503 -0.52 -17.55 26.75
N ASP A 504 -1.44 -18.51 26.81
CA ASP A 504 -1.16 -19.89 27.22
C ASP A 504 -0.52 -20.72 26.09
N GLU A 505 -0.68 -20.30 24.83
CA GLU A 505 -0.15 -21.02 23.66
C GLU A 505 1.26 -20.58 23.23
N TRP A 506 1.90 -19.72 24.01
CA TRP A 506 3.32 -19.40 23.82
C TRP A 506 4.25 -20.56 24.25
N SER A 507 3.73 -21.54 25.01
CA SER A 507 4.57 -22.47 25.76
C SER A 507 4.78 -23.82 25.05
N ILE A 508 6.02 -24.07 24.61
CA ILE A 508 6.72 -25.37 24.66
C ILE A 508 6.25 -26.46 23.68
N ALA A 509 6.15 -26.17 22.38
CA ALA A 509 6.20 -27.23 21.37
C ALA A 509 7.42 -27.09 20.44
N ASP A 510 7.77 -25.88 19.97
CA ASP A 510 8.53 -25.77 18.70
C ASP A 510 9.82 -24.90 18.76
N GLY A 511 10.63 -25.02 19.83
CA GLY A 511 12.00 -24.47 19.81
C GLY A 511 12.15 -22.93 19.94
N GLY A 512 11.07 -22.20 20.22
CA GLY A 512 11.15 -20.78 20.61
C GLY A 512 11.86 -20.59 21.96
N SER A 513 12.42 -19.41 22.22
CA SER A 513 13.33 -19.17 23.36
C SER A 513 12.74 -19.37 24.77
N GLY A 514 11.45 -19.71 24.90
CA GLY A 514 10.75 -19.90 26.18
C GLY A 514 10.67 -18.65 27.06
N HIS A 515 11.32 -17.55 26.66
CA HIS A 515 11.43 -16.32 27.43
C HIS A 515 10.24 -15.40 27.14
N ARG A 516 9.63 -14.91 28.23
CA ARG A 516 8.55 -13.93 28.14
C ARG A 516 9.07 -12.56 27.72
N TRP A 517 10.29 -12.20 28.10
CA TRP A 517 10.91 -10.95 27.69
C TRP A 517 11.61 -11.10 26.35
N VAL A 518 11.40 -10.13 25.47
CA VAL A 518 11.91 -10.11 24.10
C VAL A 518 12.44 -8.74 23.77
N LEU A 519 13.65 -8.71 23.23
CA LEU A 519 14.15 -7.55 22.52
C LEU A 519 13.83 -7.74 21.03
N SER A 520 13.14 -6.77 20.45
CA SER A 520 12.81 -6.76 19.03
C SER A 520 13.19 -5.43 18.40
N PHE A 521 13.74 -5.46 17.20
CA PHE A 521 13.98 -4.24 16.42
C PHE A 521 13.54 -4.44 14.98
N GLY A 522 13.36 -3.36 14.25
CA GLY A 522 12.85 -3.42 12.88
C GLY A 522 12.30 -2.09 12.41
N ARG A 523 11.34 -2.12 11.47
CA ARG A 523 10.57 -0.95 11.08
C ARG A 523 9.30 -0.85 11.92
N SER A 524 8.89 0.39 12.23
CA SER A 524 7.60 0.66 12.87
C SER A 524 6.44 0.30 11.96
N TYR A 525 5.32 -0.12 12.55
CA TYR A 525 4.09 -0.33 11.81
C TYR A 525 3.59 0.99 11.20
N SER A 526 3.21 0.94 9.93
CA SER A 526 2.52 2.02 9.23
C SER A 526 1.12 1.54 8.88
N PHE A 527 0.12 2.34 9.22
CA PHE A 527 -1.28 2.04 8.92
C PHE A 527 -1.86 3.06 7.97
#